data_AF-A0A6P8JX32-F1
#
_entry.id   AF-A0A6P8JX32-F1
#
_cell.length_a   1.000
_cell.length_b   1.000
_cell.length_c   1.000
_cell.angle_alpha   90.00
_cell.angle_beta   90.00
_cell.angle_gamma   90.00
#
_symmetry.space_group_name_H-M   'P 1'
#
loop_
_entity.id
_entity.type
_entity.pdbx_description
1 polymer ?
#
loop_
_entity_poly.entity_id
_entity_poly.type
_entity_poly.pdbx_seq_one_letter_code
_entity_poly.pdbx_strand_id
1 'polypeptide(L)'
;MASSVLTLNINDLRKIVPPAEIEVLEQKKSYEDQLKVERECIQLKLNKTLHRLIQLDDEMNEERISDQDYRFLDTLRRRLNLRHQLLAERLVRVGTQLSRAKNELRRLESDLYEDLTRRGLI
;
A
#
# COMPACT_ATOMS: atom_id res chain seq x y z
N MET A 1 -17.02 11.90 29.53
CA MET A 1 -17.58 12.72 28.44
C MET A 1 -17.52 11.87 27.18
N ALA A 2 -18.65 11.56 26.57
CA ALA A 2 -18.70 10.74 25.36
C ALA A 2 -18.09 11.54 24.22
N SER A 3 -16.97 11.08 23.65
CA SER A 3 -16.43 11.62 22.41
C SER A 3 -17.44 11.30 21.31
N SER A 4 -18.29 12.28 20.98
CA SER A 4 -19.19 12.20 19.84
C SER A 4 -18.32 12.25 18.59
N VAL A 5 -18.17 11.10 17.92
CA VAL A 5 -17.49 11.01 16.63
C VAL A 5 -18.36 11.75 15.60
N LEU A 6 -17.98 12.98 15.27
CA LEU A 6 -18.63 13.74 14.20
C LEU A 6 -18.15 13.16 12.86
N THR A 7 -19.05 12.51 12.13
CA THR A 7 -18.76 12.00 10.78
C THR A 7 -19.47 12.90 9.77
N LEU A 8 -18.70 13.68 9.02
CA LEU A 8 -19.21 14.49 7.91
C LEU A 8 -18.85 13.82 6.59
N ASN A 9 -19.81 13.78 5.66
CA ASN A 9 -19.50 13.39 4.29
C ASN A 9 -18.89 14.58 3.52
N ILE A 10 -18.20 14.29 2.41
CA ILE A 10 -17.51 15.32 1.62
C ILE A 10 -18.46 16.38 1.04
N ASN A 11 -19.72 16.02 0.76
CA ASN A 11 -20.70 16.97 0.22
C ASN A 11 -21.13 18.01 1.25
N ASP A 12 -21.20 17.63 2.52
CA ASP A 12 -21.46 18.57 3.62
C ASP A 12 -20.24 19.42 3.92
N LEU A 13 -19.04 18.84 3.89
CA LEU A 13 -17.79 19.58 4.03
C LEU A 13 -17.65 20.69 2.98
N ARG A 14 -17.98 20.38 1.72
CA ARG A 14 -17.96 21.32 0.57
C ARG A 14 -18.85 22.55 0.75
N LYS A 15 -19.85 22.51 1.64
CA LYS A 15 -20.75 23.66 1.90
C LYS A 15 -20.12 24.69 2.84
N ILE A 16 -19.16 24.27 3.67
CA ILE A 16 -18.61 25.05 4.79
C ILE A 16 -17.10 25.25 4.71
N VAL A 17 -16.40 24.46 3.91
CA VAL A 17 -14.94 24.52 3.70
C VAL A 17 -14.62 25.11 2.31
N PRO A 18 -13.58 25.95 2.18
CA PRO A 18 -13.15 26.49 0.88
C PRO A 18 -12.84 25.38 -0.15
N PRO A 19 -13.18 25.58 -1.44
CA PRO A 19 -12.95 24.59 -2.48
C PRO A 19 -11.49 24.11 -2.61
N ALA A 20 -10.53 25.01 -2.40
CA ALA A 20 -9.10 24.67 -2.47
C ALA A 20 -8.68 23.67 -1.39
N GLU A 21 -9.23 23.77 -0.17
CA GLU A 21 -8.94 22.84 0.92
C GLU A 21 -9.58 21.48 0.67
N ILE A 22 -10.81 21.46 0.12
CA ILE A 22 -11.47 20.24 -0.35
C ILE A 22 -10.62 19.54 -1.41
N GLU A 23 -10.13 20.29 -2.41
CA GLU A 23 -9.32 19.73 -3.48
C GLU A 23 -8.04 19.08 -2.94
N VAL A 24 -7.35 19.74 -1.99
CA VAL A 24 -6.16 19.17 -1.33
C VAL A 24 -6.51 17.88 -0.59
N LEU A 25 -7.62 17.85 0.14
CA LEU A 25 -8.07 16.65 0.87
C LEU A 25 -8.39 15.49 -0.08
N GLU A 26 -9.09 15.75 -1.18
CA GLU A 26 -9.41 14.76 -2.21
C GLU A 26 -8.16 14.25 -2.94
N GLN A 27 -7.21 15.13 -3.27
CA GLN A 27 -5.94 14.75 -3.88
C GLN A 27 -5.12 13.85 -2.93
N LYS A 28 -5.01 14.22 -1.65
CA LYS A 28 -4.30 13.41 -0.64
C LYS A 28 -5.00 12.07 -0.42
N LYS A 29 -6.32 12.05 -0.41
CA LYS A 29 -7.10 10.82 -0.29
C LYS A 29 -6.90 9.89 -1.50
N SER A 30 -6.96 10.44 -2.71
CA SER A 30 -6.69 9.71 -3.96
C SER A 30 -5.28 9.10 -3.96
N TYR A 31 -4.28 9.87 -3.55
CA TYR A 31 -2.90 9.37 -3.41
C TYR A 31 -2.79 8.21 -2.41
N GLU A 32 -3.46 8.31 -1.26
CA GLU A 32 -3.51 7.25 -0.25
C GLU A 32 -4.14 5.95 -0.81
N ASP A 33 -5.22 6.08 -1.56
CA ASP A 33 -5.90 4.94 -2.17
C ASP A 33 -5.07 4.32 -3.32
N GLN A 34 -4.37 5.13 -4.12
CA GLN A 34 -3.41 4.63 -5.12
C GLN A 34 -2.30 3.79 -4.46
N LEU A 35 -1.75 4.25 -3.34
CA LEU A 35 -0.73 3.51 -2.58
C LEU A 35 -1.26 2.19 -2.01
N LYS A 36 -2.53 2.12 -1.59
CA LYS A 36 -3.17 0.85 -1.18
C LYS A 36 -3.21 -0.15 -2.33
N VAL A 37 -3.69 0.29 -3.49
CA VAL A 37 -3.79 -0.55 -4.69
C VAL A 37 -2.41 -1.02 -5.12
N GLU A 38 -1.40 -0.14 -5.11
CA GLU A 38 -0.02 -0.51 -5.43
C GLU A 38 0.51 -1.57 -4.45
N ARG A 39 0.29 -1.37 -3.15
CA ARG A 39 0.69 -2.32 -2.10
C ARG A 39 0.08 -3.70 -2.34
N GLU A 40 -1.21 -3.78 -2.62
CA GLU A 40 -1.91 -5.04 -2.91
C GLU A 40 -1.36 -5.73 -4.16
N CYS A 41 -1.11 -4.96 -5.23
CA CYS A 41 -0.53 -5.48 -6.46
C CYS A 41 0.88 -6.06 -6.24
N ILE A 42 1.72 -5.38 -5.45
CA ILE A 42 3.06 -5.88 -5.10
C ILE A 42 2.94 -7.15 -4.26
N GLN A 43 2.07 -7.16 -3.24
CA GLN A 43 1.87 -8.32 -2.37
C GLN A 43 1.40 -9.55 -3.17
N LEU A 44 0.50 -9.37 -4.13
CA LEU A 44 0.07 -10.44 -5.04
C LEU A 44 1.24 -11.00 -5.86
N LYS A 45 2.09 -10.13 -6.42
CA LYS A 45 3.27 -10.53 -7.20
C LYS A 45 4.31 -11.25 -6.33
N LEU A 46 4.50 -10.78 -5.10
CA LEU A 46 5.42 -11.37 -4.13
C LEU A 46 4.98 -12.79 -3.77
N ASN A 47 3.71 -12.96 -3.41
CA ASN A 47 3.13 -14.29 -3.12
C ASN A 47 3.26 -15.23 -4.32
N LYS A 48 2.92 -14.80 -5.54
CA LYS A 48 3.09 -15.63 -6.74
C LYS A 48 4.53 -16.05 -6.97
N THR A 49 5.48 -15.14 -6.74
CA THR A 49 6.92 -15.43 -6.90
C THR A 49 7.40 -16.43 -5.85
N LEU A 50 6.96 -16.29 -4.60
CA LEU A 50 7.26 -17.23 -3.52
C LEU A 50 6.71 -18.63 -3.80
N HIS A 51 5.46 -18.74 -4.26
CA HIS A 51 4.88 -20.03 -4.63
C HIS A 51 5.67 -20.71 -5.75
N ARG A 52 6.11 -19.95 -6.76
CA ARG A 52 6.96 -20.50 -7.83
C ARG A 52 8.33 -20.93 -7.32
N LEU A 53 8.93 -20.21 -6.37
CA LEU A 53 10.19 -20.61 -5.75
C LEU A 53 10.05 -21.93 -4.98
N ILE A 54 8.96 -22.10 -4.22
CA ILE A 54 8.67 -23.37 -3.52
C ILE A 54 8.53 -24.51 -4.54
N GLN A 55 7.78 -24.31 -5.62
CA GLN A 55 7.67 -25.32 -6.69
C GLN A 55 9.01 -25.68 -7.32
N LEU A 56 9.89 -24.70 -7.55
CA LEU A 56 11.23 -24.98 -8.07
C LEU A 56 12.08 -25.75 -7.08
N ASP A 57 11.98 -25.45 -5.78
CA ASP A 57 12.68 -26.19 -4.75
C ASP A 57 12.18 -27.66 -4.72
N ASP A 58 10.88 -27.90 -4.90
CA ASP A 58 10.31 -29.24 -5.02
C ASP A 58 10.79 -29.97 -6.30
N GLU A 59 10.73 -29.31 -7.47
CA GLU A 59 11.21 -29.83 -8.77
C GLU A 59 12.72 -30.20 -8.70
N MET A 60 13.53 -29.41 -7.98
CA MET A 60 14.96 -29.67 -7.81
C MET A 60 15.28 -30.83 -6.86
N ASN A 61 14.33 -31.22 -6.00
CA ASN A 61 14.47 -32.32 -5.03
C ASN A 61 13.99 -33.67 -5.58
N GLU A 62 13.53 -33.73 -6.84
CA GLU A 62 13.14 -34.98 -7.48
C GLU A 62 14.30 -36.00 -7.53
N GLU A 63 14.00 -37.28 -7.27
CA GLU A 63 15.01 -38.35 -7.13
C GLU A 63 15.87 -38.55 -8.38
N ARG A 64 15.42 -38.09 -9.55
CA ARG A 64 16.10 -38.28 -10.85
C ARG A 64 16.03 -37.01 -11.70
N ILE A 65 16.74 -35.98 -11.26
CA ILE A 65 16.98 -34.79 -12.07
C ILE A 65 18.31 -34.90 -12.82
N SER A 66 18.35 -34.46 -14.09
CA SER A 66 19.60 -34.37 -14.84
C SER A 66 20.44 -33.17 -14.39
N ASP A 67 21.77 -33.24 -14.51
CA ASP A 67 22.66 -32.11 -14.19
C ASP A 67 22.31 -30.84 -15.00
N GLN A 68 21.85 -31.02 -16.24
CA GLN A 68 21.47 -29.90 -17.11
C GLN A 68 20.19 -29.24 -16.60
N ASP A 69 19.17 -30.03 -16.27
CA ASP A 69 17.90 -29.53 -15.74
C ASP A 69 18.11 -28.87 -14.38
N TYR A 70 18.93 -29.48 -13.51
CA TYR A 70 19.29 -28.90 -12.23
C TYR A 70 19.93 -27.51 -12.39
N ARG A 71 20.92 -27.36 -13.28
CA ARG A 71 21.56 -26.06 -13.54
C ARG A 71 20.58 -25.03 -14.10
N PHE A 72 19.66 -25.46 -14.95
CA PHE A 72 18.61 -24.61 -15.48
C PHE A 72 17.66 -24.13 -14.37
N LEU A 73 17.15 -25.04 -13.54
CA LEU A 73 16.28 -24.71 -12.42
C LEU A 73 16.97 -23.83 -11.38
N ASP A 74 18.24 -24.10 -11.03
CA ASP A 74 19.02 -23.26 -10.12
C ASP A 74 19.19 -21.83 -10.66
N THR A 75 19.45 -21.69 -11.96
CA THR A 75 19.53 -20.37 -12.60
C THR A 75 18.20 -19.62 -12.52
N LEU A 76 17.09 -20.32 -12.77
CA LEU A 76 15.75 -19.75 -12.66
C LEU A 76 15.41 -19.36 -11.21
N ARG A 77 15.74 -20.23 -10.25
CA ARG A 77 15.57 -20.01 -8.81
C ARG A 77 16.30 -18.76 -8.35
N ARG A 78 17.58 -18.60 -8.70
CA ARG A 78 18.37 -17.39 -8.37
C ARG A 78 17.72 -16.11 -8.92
N ARG A 79 17.25 -16.15 -10.17
CA ARG A 79 16.58 -15.01 -10.80
C ARG A 79 15.26 -14.65 -10.11
N LEU A 80 14.45 -15.65 -9.76
CA LEU A 80 13.19 -15.43 -9.04
C LEU A 80 13.42 -14.98 -7.59
N ASN A 81 14.45 -15.46 -6.92
CA ASN A 81 14.85 -14.99 -5.58
C ASN A 81 15.20 -13.50 -5.61
N LEU A 82 16.02 -13.06 -6.56
CA LEU A 82 16.34 -11.64 -6.73
C LEU A 82 15.06 -10.82 -6.98
N ARG A 83 14.18 -11.30 -7.87
CA ARG A 83 12.88 -10.64 -8.13
C ARG A 83 12.02 -10.56 -6.87
N HIS A 84 11.99 -11.61 -6.06
CA HIS A 84 11.24 -11.65 -4.80
C HIS A 84 11.79 -10.62 -3.80
N GLN A 85 13.11 -10.53 -3.64
CA GLN A 85 13.76 -9.53 -2.79
C GLN A 85 13.44 -8.10 -3.23
N LEU A 86 13.55 -7.80 -4.54
CA LEU A 86 13.22 -6.49 -5.09
C LEU A 86 11.74 -6.11 -4.87
N LEU A 87 10.82 -7.08 -4.99
CA LEU A 87 9.41 -6.87 -4.68
C LEU A 87 9.19 -6.60 -3.18
N ALA A 88 9.89 -7.31 -2.30
CA ALA A 88 9.80 -7.10 -0.86
C ALA A 88 10.30 -5.69 -0.46
N GLU A 89 11.43 -5.24 -1.00
CA GLU A 89 11.93 -3.88 -0.78
C GLU A 89 10.95 -2.82 -1.30
N ARG A 90 10.35 -3.04 -2.46
CA ARG A 90 9.32 -2.14 -2.99
C ARG A 90 8.09 -2.12 -2.08
N LEU A 91 7.67 -3.26 -1.55
CA LEU A 91 6.53 -3.35 -0.61
C LEU A 91 6.79 -2.53 0.66
N VAL A 92 8.00 -2.60 1.21
CA VAL A 92 8.41 -1.80 2.39
C VAL A 92 8.39 -0.29 2.07
N ARG A 93 8.92 0.11 0.90
CA ARG A 93 8.90 1.51 0.46
C ARG A 93 7.48 2.05 0.32
N VAL A 94 6.60 1.32 -0.39
CA VAL A 94 5.18 1.69 -0.55
C VAL A 94 4.46 1.70 0.79
N GLY A 95 4.74 0.74 1.68
CA GLY A 95 4.19 0.72 3.04
C GLY A 95 4.58 1.97 3.86
N THR A 96 5.83 2.41 3.73
CA THR A 96 6.33 3.63 4.38
C THR A 96 5.64 4.88 3.81
N GLN A 97 5.50 4.97 2.48
CA GLN A 97 4.78 6.07 1.83
C GLN A 97 3.32 6.10 2.25
N LEU A 98 2.65 4.94 2.31
CA LEU A 98 1.25 4.84 2.74
C LEU A 98 1.08 5.28 4.19
N SER A 99 2.00 4.89 5.08
CA SER A 99 1.98 5.35 6.47
C SER A 99 2.11 6.87 6.58
N ARG A 100 3.02 7.48 5.80
CA ARG A 100 3.17 8.95 5.74
C ARG A 100 1.91 9.62 5.21
N ALA A 101 1.38 9.15 4.08
CA ALA A 101 0.17 9.68 3.47
C ALA A 101 -1.03 9.63 4.43
N LYS A 102 -1.21 8.52 5.17
CA LYS A 102 -2.24 8.39 6.20
C LYS A 102 -2.07 9.38 7.35
N ASN A 103 -0.84 9.58 7.81
CA ASN A 103 -0.56 10.53 8.89
C ASN A 103 -0.78 11.97 8.44
N GLU A 104 -0.39 12.32 7.22
CA GLU A 104 -0.67 13.63 6.62
C GLU A 104 -2.17 13.88 6.49
N LEU A 105 -2.92 12.90 5.97
CA LEU A 105 -4.38 13.01 5.83
C LEU A 105 -5.07 13.21 7.19
N ARG A 106 -4.69 12.42 8.21
CA ARG A 106 -5.24 12.57 9.57
C ARG A 106 -4.95 13.93 10.18
N ARG A 107 -3.76 14.48 9.95
CA ARG A 107 -3.41 15.84 10.42
C ARG A 107 -4.28 16.88 9.74
N LEU A 108 -4.41 16.80 8.42
CA LEU A 108 -5.28 17.70 7.66
C LEU A 108 -6.75 17.61 8.13
N GLU A 109 -7.27 16.41 8.35
CA GLU A 109 -8.61 16.19 8.90
C GLU A 109 -8.77 16.80 10.30
N SER A 110 -7.74 16.69 11.15
CA SER A 110 -7.75 17.26 12.51
C SER A 110 -7.68 18.79 12.47
N ASP A 111 -6.82 19.37 11.64
CA ASP A 111 -6.68 20.81 11.47
C ASP A 111 -7.99 21.43 10.95
N LEU A 112 -8.63 20.76 9.99
CA LEU A 112 -9.93 21.18 9.44
C LEU A 112 -11.04 21.08 10.49
N TYR A 113 -11.07 20.01 11.28
CA TYR A 113 -12.02 19.87 12.38
C TYR A 113 -11.85 21.00 13.39
N GLU A 114 -10.62 21.27 13.83
CA GLU A 114 -10.34 22.36 14.78
C GLU A 114 -10.75 23.74 14.23
N ASP A 115 -10.47 24.01 12.95
CA ASP A 115 -10.86 25.26 12.30
C ASP A 115 -12.39 25.42 12.25
N LEU A 116 -13.11 24.38 11.82
CA LEU A 116 -14.57 24.41 11.78
C LEU A 116 -15.19 24.60 13.17
N THR A 117 -14.66 23.93 14.20
CA THR A 117 -15.09 24.12 15.59
C THR A 117 -14.81 25.54 16.08
N ARG A 118 -13.63 26.11 15.79
CA ARG A 118 -13.30 27.50 16.18
C ARG A 118 -14.20 28.53 15.49
N ARG A 119 -14.64 28.25 14.26
CA ARG A 119 -15.59 29.08 13.51
C ARG A 119 -17.06 28.86 13.93
N GLY A 120 -17.33 27.88 14.80
CA GLY A 120 -18.69 27.53 15.23
C GLY A 120 -19.56 26.94 14.11
N LEU A 121 -18.92 26.32 13.11
CA LEU A 121 -19.60 25.71 11.96
C LEU A 121 -20.03 24.26 12.24
N ILE A 122 -19.44 23.64 13.28
CA ILE A 122 -19.74 22.28 13.77
C ILE A 122 -19.62 22.21 15.29
#